data_AF-A0A3D1TFM6-F1
#
_entry.id   AF-A0A3D1TFM6-F1
#
_cell.length_a   1.000
_cell.length_b   1.000
_cell.length_c   1.000
_cell.angle_alpha   90.00
_cell.angle_beta   90.00
_cell.angle_gamma   90.00
#
_symmetry.space_group_name_H-M   'P 1'
#
loop_
_entity.id
_entity.type
_entity.pdbx_description
1 polymer ?
#
loop_
_entity_poly.entity_id
_entity_poly.type
_entity_poly.pdbx_seq_one_letter_code
_entity_poly.pdbx_strand_id
1 'polypeptide(L)'
;MSILIDVICSPDPAMRNRPVDAICRGLSQAELLQQAASLDRFRRGCDNLYDRVRALFFLYTIHRFHLPKTAGVGTTAELPSAGYEHLLKRRFEEAIDLFLEVQGRVGLNDGLSSALAQAYYRLGFQTLADQVRHSVRSVRGNQWMFRTGHPADHPLRVHPLMTEVCRESGLFPMLREATPVRMDLSHSGWSDIFFLGMDFPEGARVFNVSIDLAVRGVDAGPRPPIEAFFRVIDRPVLRLASLDLEAAAEITELGEVFDFARDYLGLLKAAVIASGVVPPGMEGACQPLSDLLERLVGPGHGIELVSSVRGIPKGSRLAVSTNLLASLIAVCMRATAQTAELTGPLSEGERRLVAARAILGEWLGGSGGGWQDSGGVWPGMKLIQGESASEGDPEYGISRGRLLPSHRIISTEEVGVETRRRLQDSLIL
;
A
#
# COMPACT_ATOMS: atom_id res chain seq x y z
N MET A 1 7.26 34.75 -13.04
CA MET A 1 6.89 33.38 -13.45
C MET A 1 8.01 32.44 -13.02
N SER A 2 7.69 31.19 -12.66
CA SER A 2 8.66 30.20 -12.21
C SER A 2 8.89 29.17 -13.31
N ILE A 3 10.12 29.10 -13.80
CA ILE A 3 10.54 28.15 -14.85
C ILE A 3 10.25 26.70 -14.42
N LEU A 4 10.38 26.42 -13.12
CA LEU A 4 10.12 25.08 -12.59
C LEU A 4 8.62 24.73 -12.56
N ILE A 5 7.74 25.69 -12.30
CA ILE A 5 6.28 25.49 -12.40
C ILE A 5 5.88 25.24 -13.87
N ASP A 6 6.46 26.01 -14.80
CA ASP A 6 6.19 25.84 -16.24
C ASP A 6 6.59 24.42 -16.70
N VAL A 7 7.72 23.89 -16.21
CA VAL A 7 8.16 22.51 -16.46
C VAL A 7 7.22 21.47 -15.84
N ILE A 8 6.67 21.72 -14.65
CA ILE A 8 5.73 20.80 -14.01
C ILE A 8 4.42 20.73 -14.80
N CYS A 9 3.84 21.89 -15.13
CA CYS A 9 2.50 21.98 -15.72
C CYS A 9 2.50 21.76 -17.25
N SER A 10 3.67 21.73 -17.90
CA SER A 10 3.75 21.62 -19.36
C SER A 10 3.09 20.33 -19.88
N PRO A 11 2.21 20.41 -20.90
CA PRO A 11 1.70 19.25 -21.60
C PRO A 11 2.72 18.66 -22.59
N ASP A 12 3.70 19.45 -23.04
CA ASP A 12 4.76 19.00 -23.96
C ASP A 12 5.77 18.11 -23.21
N PRO A 13 5.93 16.82 -23.59
CA PRO A 13 6.91 15.92 -22.98
C PRO A 13 8.35 16.43 -23.06
N ALA A 14 8.72 17.16 -24.12
CA ALA A 14 10.08 17.69 -24.28
C ALA A 14 10.42 18.74 -23.21
N MET A 15 9.41 19.47 -22.74
CA MET A 15 9.55 20.41 -21.63
C MET A 15 9.33 19.73 -20.28
N ARG A 16 8.29 18.89 -20.14
CA ARG A 16 7.87 18.23 -18.89
C ARG A 16 8.92 17.25 -18.37
N ASN A 17 9.64 16.55 -19.25
CA ASN A 17 10.58 15.49 -18.87
C ASN A 17 12.03 15.99 -18.73
N ARG A 18 12.23 17.31 -18.58
CA ARG A 18 13.56 17.88 -18.33
C ARG A 18 14.04 17.58 -16.91
N PRO A 19 15.31 17.15 -16.72
CA PRO A 19 15.86 16.97 -15.39
C PRO A 19 15.90 18.29 -14.61
N VAL A 20 15.34 18.31 -13.40
CA VAL A 20 15.36 19.48 -12.50
C VAL A 20 16.79 19.97 -12.25
N ASP A 21 17.74 19.04 -12.10
CA ASP A 21 19.16 19.36 -11.88
C ASP A 21 19.78 20.16 -13.04
N ALA A 22 19.39 19.86 -14.29
CA ALA A 22 19.87 20.59 -15.45
C ALA A 22 19.36 22.04 -15.48
N ILE A 23 18.15 22.28 -14.97
CA ILE A 23 17.57 23.63 -14.86
C ILE A 23 18.21 24.39 -13.71
N CYS A 24 18.33 23.77 -12.54
CA CYS A 24 18.86 24.41 -11.35
C CYS A 24 20.35 24.74 -11.42
N ARG A 25 21.16 24.00 -12.19
CA ARG A 25 22.61 24.27 -12.36
C ARG A 25 22.94 25.66 -12.91
N GLY A 26 22.04 26.26 -13.70
CA GLY A 26 22.25 27.58 -14.29
C GLY A 26 21.79 28.75 -13.42
N LEU A 27 21.22 28.48 -12.24
CA LEU A 27 20.59 29.51 -11.40
C LEU A 27 21.52 29.97 -10.28
N SER A 28 21.50 31.28 -10.03
CA SER A 28 22.10 31.90 -8.84
C SER A 28 21.35 31.50 -7.57
N GLN A 29 21.98 31.75 -6.41
CA GLN A 29 21.36 31.50 -5.10
C GLN A 29 20.01 32.22 -4.93
N ALA A 30 19.94 33.49 -5.35
CA ALA A 30 18.71 34.28 -5.27
C ALA A 30 17.61 33.71 -6.16
N GLU A 31 17.95 33.26 -7.38
CA GLU A 31 17.00 32.61 -8.28
C GLU A 31 16.52 31.27 -7.74
N LEU A 32 17.41 30.44 -7.17
CA LEU A 32 17.04 29.17 -6.52
C LEU A 32 16.04 29.39 -5.37
N LEU A 33 16.31 30.38 -4.50
CA LEU A 33 15.38 30.77 -3.43
C LEU A 33 14.04 31.25 -3.98
N GLN A 34 14.04 32.05 -5.04
CA GLN A 34 12.81 32.52 -5.68
C GLN A 34 12.00 31.37 -6.31
N GLN A 35 12.68 30.42 -6.95
CA GLN A 35 12.05 29.22 -7.49
C GLN A 35 11.47 28.37 -6.37
N ALA A 36 12.21 28.14 -5.27
CA ALA A 36 11.74 27.40 -4.12
C ALA A 36 10.51 28.05 -3.47
N ALA A 37 10.54 29.36 -3.22
CA ALA A 37 9.39 30.08 -2.69
C ALA A 37 8.16 30.02 -3.61
N SER A 38 8.37 30.02 -4.93
CA SER A 38 7.28 29.89 -5.90
C SER A 38 6.70 28.48 -5.92
N LEU A 39 7.55 27.45 -5.87
CA LEU A 39 7.11 26.05 -5.77
C LEU A 39 6.37 25.77 -4.45
N ASP A 40 6.83 26.32 -3.33
CA ASP A 40 6.15 26.12 -2.03
C ASP A 40 4.75 26.74 -2.04
N ARG A 41 4.59 27.94 -2.61
CA ARG A 41 3.25 28.53 -2.81
C ARG A 41 2.39 27.70 -3.77
N PHE A 42 2.98 27.23 -4.87
CA PHE A 42 2.27 26.44 -5.88
C PHE A 42 1.72 25.13 -5.28
N ARG A 43 2.53 24.35 -4.56
CA ARG A 43 2.09 23.06 -4.00
C ARG A 43 0.90 23.19 -3.05
N ARG A 44 0.76 24.33 -2.34
CA ARG A 44 -0.31 24.56 -1.36
C ARG A 44 -1.67 24.83 -2.01
N GLY A 45 -1.67 25.34 -3.24
CA GLY A 45 -2.90 25.66 -4.00
C GLY A 45 -3.11 24.80 -5.24
N CYS A 46 -2.28 23.78 -5.47
CA CYS A 46 -2.36 22.92 -6.64
C CYS A 46 -3.25 21.70 -6.35
N ASP A 47 -4.35 21.56 -7.07
CA ASP A 47 -5.28 20.43 -6.90
C ASP A 47 -4.77 19.14 -7.55
N ASN A 48 -3.96 19.24 -8.60
CA ASN A 48 -3.39 18.08 -9.27
C ASN A 48 -2.34 17.39 -8.38
N LEU A 49 -2.54 16.09 -8.11
CA LEU A 49 -1.68 15.32 -7.24
C LEU A 49 -0.23 15.28 -7.73
N TYR A 50 -0.04 15.03 -9.01
CA TYR A 50 1.30 14.81 -9.58
C TYR A 50 2.08 16.10 -9.71
N ASP A 51 1.41 17.19 -10.05
CA ASP A 51 2.05 18.50 -10.08
C ASP A 51 2.48 18.92 -8.67
N ARG A 52 1.64 18.70 -7.66
CA ARG A 52 1.96 18.92 -6.25
C ARG A 52 3.15 18.05 -5.79
N VAL A 53 3.12 16.75 -6.10
CA VAL A 53 4.19 15.81 -5.74
C VAL A 53 5.50 16.16 -6.45
N ARG A 54 5.47 16.53 -7.74
CA ARG A 54 6.65 17.01 -8.47
C ARG A 54 7.22 18.27 -7.85
N ALA A 55 6.37 19.23 -7.45
CA ALA A 55 6.82 20.43 -6.76
C ALA A 55 7.55 20.10 -5.44
N LEU A 56 7.03 19.15 -4.65
CA LEU A 56 7.66 18.66 -3.42
C LEU A 56 9.04 18.03 -3.68
N PHE A 57 9.17 17.19 -4.71
CA PHE A 57 10.46 16.59 -5.08
C PHE A 57 11.45 17.58 -5.71
N PHE A 58 10.95 18.61 -6.40
CA PHE A 58 11.79 19.72 -6.88
C PHE A 58 12.31 20.55 -5.72
N LEU A 59 11.46 20.87 -4.73
CA LEU A 59 11.84 21.53 -3.48
C LEU A 59 12.89 20.72 -2.71
N TYR A 60 12.67 19.41 -2.55
CA TYR A 60 13.67 18.49 -2.00
C TYR A 60 15.01 18.62 -2.75
N THR A 61 14.97 18.57 -4.09
CA THR A 61 16.19 18.63 -4.90
C THR A 61 16.93 19.94 -4.74
N ILE A 62 16.22 21.07 -4.74
CA ILE A 62 16.81 22.41 -4.55
C ILE A 62 17.49 22.50 -3.19
N HIS A 63 16.78 22.15 -2.11
CA HIS A 63 17.31 22.24 -0.75
C HIS A 63 18.41 21.22 -0.46
N ARG A 64 18.36 20.03 -1.07
CA ARG A 64 19.34 18.97 -0.81
C ARG A 64 20.62 19.13 -1.61
N PHE A 65 20.53 19.54 -2.88
CA PHE A 65 21.63 19.40 -3.84
C PHE A 65 22.10 20.69 -4.49
N HIS A 66 21.29 21.77 -4.48
CA HIS A 66 21.63 23.02 -5.15
C HIS A 66 21.94 24.14 -4.17
N LEU A 67 21.03 24.46 -3.23
CA LEU A 67 21.24 25.54 -2.27
C LEU A 67 22.51 25.35 -1.42
N PRO A 68 22.81 24.16 -0.86
CA PRO A 68 24.03 23.94 -0.07
C PRO A 68 25.34 24.20 -0.82
N LYS A 69 25.32 24.14 -2.17
CA LYS A 69 26.51 24.36 -3.01
C LYS A 69 26.73 25.84 -3.36
N THR A 70 25.82 26.72 -2.98
CA THR A 70 25.94 28.16 -3.24
C THR A 70 26.90 28.82 -2.26
N ALA A 71 27.52 29.93 -2.67
CA ALA A 71 28.39 30.70 -1.78
C ALA A 71 27.60 31.33 -0.62
N GLY A 72 28.23 31.47 0.55
CA GLY A 72 27.63 32.15 1.71
C GLY A 72 26.65 31.33 2.53
N VAL A 73 26.58 30.00 2.32
CA VAL A 73 25.79 29.10 3.18
C VAL A 73 26.50 28.89 4.52
N GLY A 74 25.80 29.20 5.62
CA GLY A 74 26.32 28.93 6.96
C GLY A 74 26.45 27.43 7.25
N THR A 75 27.58 27.02 7.83
CA THR A 75 27.87 25.62 8.19
C THR A 75 27.55 25.29 9.66
N THR A 76 27.43 26.31 10.51
CA THR A 76 26.99 26.16 11.91
C THR A 76 25.46 26.17 11.94
N ALA A 77 24.85 25.01 12.13
CA ALA A 77 23.40 24.87 12.13
C ALA A 77 22.84 24.65 13.54
N GLU A 78 22.09 25.64 14.05
CA GLU A 78 21.15 25.39 15.14
C GLU A 78 19.78 25.09 14.52
N LEU A 79 19.39 23.82 14.55
CA LEU A 79 18.05 23.42 14.13
C LEU A 79 17.05 23.79 15.22
N PRO A 80 15.93 24.45 14.89
CA PRO A 80 14.92 24.78 15.88
C PRO A 80 14.27 23.50 16.40
N SER A 81 14.41 23.24 17.71
CA SER A 81 13.92 22.01 18.38
C SER A 81 12.45 21.74 18.06
N ALA A 82 11.60 22.77 18.07
CA ALA A 82 10.18 22.64 17.76
C ALA A 82 9.94 22.10 16.33
N GLY A 83 10.67 22.61 15.33
CA GLY A 83 10.56 22.12 13.96
C GLY A 83 10.99 20.66 13.82
N TYR A 84 12.03 20.25 14.55
CA TYR A 84 12.45 18.85 14.60
C TYR A 84 11.39 17.95 15.23
N GLU A 85 10.75 18.38 16.33
CA GLU A 85 9.63 17.64 16.92
C GLU A 85 8.43 17.51 15.98
N HIS A 86 8.09 18.56 15.23
CA HIS A 86 7.04 18.50 14.21
C HIS A 86 7.36 17.42 13.15
N LEU A 87 8.60 17.36 12.67
CA LEU A 87 9.05 16.35 11.73
C LEU A 87 8.89 14.92 12.29
N LEU A 88 9.30 14.68 13.55
CA LEU A 88 9.16 13.39 14.22
C LEU A 88 7.70 12.97 14.40
N LYS A 89 6.83 13.94 14.71
CA LYS A 89 5.38 13.75 14.86
C LYS A 89 4.63 13.71 13.52
N ARG A 90 5.34 13.63 12.38
CA ARG A 90 4.78 13.64 11.01
C ARG A 90 3.95 14.88 10.66
N ARG A 91 4.14 15.99 11.40
CA ARG A 91 3.54 17.31 11.16
C ARG A 91 4.42 18.10 10.20
N PHE A 92 4.50 17.61 8.96
CA PHE A 92 5.52 18.07 7.99
C PHE A 92 5.28 19.50 7.51
N GLU A 93 4.03 19.93 7.36
CA GLU A 93 3.73 21.29 6.91
C GLU A 93 4.16 22.32 7.95
N GLU A 94 3.83 22.08 9.22
CA GLU A 94 4.24 22.94 10.33
C GLU A 94 5.76 22.96 10.51
N ALA A 95 6.43 21.82 10.27
CA ALA A 95 7.89 21.77 10.26
C ALA A 95 8.48 22.65 9.14
N ILE A 96 7.94 22.56 7.92
CA ILE A 96 8.37 23.36 6.77
C ILE A 96 8.17 24.86 7.06
N ASP A 97 6.99 25.25 7.54
CA ASP A 97 6.67 26.65 7.87
C ASP A 97 7.68 27.22 8.87
N LEU A 98 7.98 26.48 9.93
CA LEU A 98 8.92 26.90 10.94
C LEU A 98 10.36 26.98 10.39
N PHE A 99 10.80 26.00 9.60
CA PHE A 99 12.14 26.03 9.00
C PHE A 99 12.30 27.18 8.00
N LEU A 100 11.27 27.48 7.20
CA LEU A 100 11.27 28.62 6.28
C LEU A 100 11.26 29.96 7.03
N GLU A 101 10.50 30.08 8.12
CA GLU A 101 10.50 31.27 8.98
C GLU A 101 11.89 31.54 9.55
N VAL A 102 12.55 30.51 10.09
CA VAL A 102 13.91 30.63 10.62
C VAL A 102 14.90 30.98 9.50
N GLN A 103 14.83 30.30 8.35
CA GLN A 103 15.66 30.63 7.19
C GLN A 103 15.50 32.10 6.76
N GLY A 104 14.28 32.65 6.82
CA GLY A 104 14.03 34.06 6.53
C GLY A 104 14.71 35.04 7.49
N ARG A 105 14.99 34.64 8.74
CA ARG A 105 15.64 35.46 9.77
C ARG A 105 17.16 35.34 9.77
N VAL A 106 17.68 34.11 9.76
CA VAL A 106 19.12 33.84 9.88
C VAL A 106 19.84 33.63 8.55
N GLY A 107 19.09 33.56 7.45
CA GLY A 107 19.64 33.31 6.12
C GLY A 107 19.84 31.82 5.82
N LEU A 108 20.53 31.55 4.71
CA LEU A 108 20.76 30.19 4.22
C LEU A 108 21.77 29.44 5.10
N ASN A 109 21.38 28.24 5.48
CA ASN A 109 22.13 27.36 6.36
C ASN A 109 22.00 25.91 5.88
N ASP A 110 23.09 25.15 5.98
CA ASP A 110 23.13 23.77 5.50
C ASP A 110 22.20 22.84 6.29
N GLY A 111 22.17 22.97 7.62
CA GLY A 111 21.29 22.18 8.46
C GLY A 111 19.81 22.47 8.22
N LEU A 112 19.42 23.75 8.09
CA LEU A 112 18.04 24.12 7.73
C LEU A 112 17.65 23.59 6.35
N SER A 113 18.56 23.67 5.38
CA SER A 113 18.31 23.13 4.04
C SER A 113 18.16 21.61 4.06
N SER A 114 18.95 20.91 4.87
CA SER A 114 18.81 19.46 5.08
C SER A 114 17.47 19.10 5.75
N ALA A 115 17.04 19.87 6.76
CA ALA A 115 15.76 19.67 7.42
C ALA A 115 14.56 19.95 6.50
N LEU A 116 14.61 21.03 5.71
CA LEU A 116 13.61 21.34 4.67
C LEU A 116 13.55 20.25 3.61
N ALA A 117 14.70 19.80 3.10
CA ALA A 117 14.76 18.70 2.15
C ALA A 117 14.07 17.45 2.71
N GLN A 118 14.40 17.05 3.94
CA GLN A 118 13.77 15.90 4.58
C GLN A 118 12.26 16.08 4.76
N ALA A 119 11.81 17.28 5.17
CA ALA A 119 10.40 17.57 5.37
C ALA A 119 9.62 17.53 4.05
N TYR A 120 10.12 18.15 2.98
CA TYR A 120 9.49 18.10 1.65
C TYR A 120 9.45 16.69 1.07
N TYR A 121 10.54 15.92 1.20
CA TYR A 121 10.60 14.53 0.77
C TYR A 121 9.53 13.69 1.47
N ARG A 122 9.43 13.80 2.80
CA ARG A 122 8.44 13.05 3.60
C ARG A 122 7.02 13.49 3.31
N LEU A 123 6.78 14.79 3.12
CA LEU A 123 5.48 15.32 2.71
C LEU A 123 5.07 14.82 1.31
N GLY A 124 6.02 14.66 0.38
CA GLY A 124 5.77 14.06 -0.94
C GLY A 124 5.19 12.65 -0.84
N PHE A 125 5.82 11.78 -0.05
CA PHE A 125 5.32 10.42 0.19
C PHE A 125 4.01 10.39 0.99
N GLN A 126 3.86 11.26 2.00
CA GLN A 126 2.61 11.37 2.75
C GLN A 126 1.45 11.79 1.84
N THR A 127 1.67 12.73 0.92
CA THR A 127 0.68 13.17 -0.07
C THR A 127 0.21 12.02 -0.96
N LEU A 128 1.13 11.17 -1.42
CA LEU A 128 0.79 9.96 -2.19
C LEU A 128 0.01 8.95 -1.33
N ALA A 129 0.45 8.70 -0.11
CA ALA A 129 -0.21 7.78 0.82
C ALA A 129 -1.65 8.23 1.14
N ASP A 130 -1.86 9.53 1.32
CA ASP A 130 -3.18 10.11 1.62
C ASP A 130 -4.13 9.99 0.44
N GLN A 131 -3.63 10.15 -0.81
CA GLN A 131 -4.44 9.83 -1.98
C GLN A 131 -4.84 8.35 -1.99
N VAL A 132 -3.91 7.42 -1.74
CA VAL A 132 -4.23 5.99 -1.73
C VAL A 132 -5.29 5.67 -0.68
N ARG A 133 -5.16 6.21 0.55
CA ARG A 133 -6.17 6.06 1.61
C ARG A 133 -7.52 6.62 1.16
N HIS A 134 -7.55 7.79 0.54
CA HIS A 134 -8.77 8.41 0.03
C HIS A 134 -9.44 7.53 -1.03
N SER A 135 -8.68 7.08 -2.04
CA SER A 135 -9.16 6.21 -3.11
C SER A 135 -9.71 4.90 -2.57
N VAL A 136 -8.98 4.21 -1.67
CA VAL A 136 -9.44 2.96 -1.06
C VAL A 136 -10.70 3.16 -0.21
N ARG A 137 -10.79 4.28 0.53
CA ARG A 137 -11.97 4.64 1.31
C ARG A 137 -13.21 4.84 0.44
N SER A 138 -13.04 5.39 -0.76
CA SER A 138 -14.12 5.66 -1.71
C SER A 138 -14.64 4.40 -2.41
N VAL A 139 -13.89 3.29 -2.40
CA VAL A 139 -14.37 1.98 -2.86
C VAL A 139 -15.57 1.53 -2.01
N ARG A 140 -16.67 1.18 -2.69
CA ARG A 140 -17.88 0.67 -2.05
C ARG A 140 -17.54 -0.56 -1.19
N GLY A 141 -17.93 -0.52 0.09
CA GLY A 141 -17.63 -1.57 1.07
C GLY A 141 -16.50 -1.23 2.06
N ASN A 142 -15.75 -0.15 1.84
CA ASN A 142 -14.65 0.26 2.74
C ASN A 142 -14.99 1.42 3.68
N GLN A 143 -15.99 2.26 3.36
CA GLN A 143 -16.23 3.53 4.08
C GLN A 143 -16.38 3.38 5.60
N TRP A 144 -17.00 2.29 6.08
CA TRP A 144 -17.20 2.04 7.51
C TRP A 144 -15.87 1.82 8.25
N MET A 145 -14.86 1.23 7.60
CA MET A 145 -13.55 0.95 8.19
C MET A 145 -12.82 2.24 8.59
N PHE A 146 -13.07 3.33 7.89
CA PHE A 146 -12.46 4.64 8.17
C PHE A 146 -13.27 5.50 9.14
N ARG A 147 -14.49 5.08 9.50
CA ARG A 147 -15.40 5.80 10.42
C ARG A 147 -15.51 5.13 11.79
N THR A 148 -15.15 3.84 11.88
CA THR A 148 -15.28 3.06 13.12
C THR A 148 -14.09 3.37 14.03
N GLY A 149 -14.28 4.27 15.01
CA GLY A 149 -13.25 4.68 15.97
C GLY A 149 -13.35 4.03 17.35
N HIS A 150 -14.42 3.28 17.62
CA HIS A 150 -14.66 2.65 18.92
C HIS A 150 -15.11 1.19 18.76
N PRO A 151 -14.65 0.24 19.62
CA PRO A 151 -15.06 -1.17 19.56
C PRO A 151 -16.57 -1.41 19.53
N ALA A 152 -17.34 -0.61 20.28
CA ALA A 152 -18.80 -0.72 20.34
C ALA A 152 -19.50 -0.54 18.98
N ASP A 153 -18.92 0.30 18.11
CA ASP A 153 -19.48 0.62 16.79
C ASP A 153 -19.11 -0.42 15.71
N HIS A 154 -18.36 -1.47 16.09
CA HIS A 154 -17.83 -2.43 15.13
C HIS A 154 -18.94 -3.26 14.44
N PRO A 155 -19.11 -3.11 13.10
CA PRO A 155 -20.28 -3.67 12.42
C PRO A 155 -20.14 -5.17 12.17
N LEU A 156 -18.92 -5.69 12.02
CA LEU A 156 -18.69 -7.09 11.66
C LEU A 156 -18.94 -8.06 12.82
N ARG A 157 -19.26 -9.31 12.46
CA ARG A 157 -19.28 -10.50 13.33
C ARG A 157 -18.57 -11.64 12.63
N VAL A 158 -17.92 -12.50 13.39
CA VAL A 158 -17.44 -13.77 12.86
C VAL A 158 -18.63 -14.64 12.47
N HIS A 159 -18.50 -15.32 11.33
CA HIS A 159 -19.53 -16.19 10.77
C HIS A 159 -19.90 -17.28 11.79
N PRO A 160 -21.19 -17.58 12.03
CA PRO A 160 -21.62 -18.52 13.07
C PRO A 160 -20.95 -19.89 13.00
N LEU A 161 -20.81 -20.44 11.78
CA LEU A 161 -20.10 -21.72 11.55
C LEU A 161 -18.66 -21.75 12.07
N MET A 162 -17.99 -20.61 12.24
CA MET A 162 -16.63 -20.54 12.80
C MET A 162 -16.61 -20.53 14.33
N THR A 163 -17.76 -20.22 14.96
CA THR A 163 -17.93 -20.16 16.42
C THR A 163 -18.54 -21.43 17.01
N GLU A 164 -18.99 -22.36 16.17
CA GLU A 164 -19.54 -23.63 16.61
C GLU A 164 -18.44 -24.67 16.79
N VAL A 165 -18.18 -25.07 18.04
CA VAL A 165 -17.21 -26.13 18.34
C VAL A 165 -17.66 -27.45 17.72
N CYS A 166 -16.77 -28.08 16.97
CA CYS A 166 -17.01 -29.40 16.41
C CYS A 166 -17.14 -30.44 17.54
N ARG A 167 -18.27 -31.17 17.57
CA ARG A 167 -18.56 -32.13 18.64
C ARG A 167 -17.57 -33.30 18.71
N GLU A 168 -16.95 -33.66 17.59
CA GLU A 168 -16.03 -34.81 17.51
C GLU A 168 -14.62 -34.44 17.96
N SER A 169 -14.11 -33.29 17.54
CA SER A 169 -12.74 -32.86 17.86
C SER A 169 -12.65 -31.99 19.11
N GLY A 170 -13.77 -31.39 19.55
CA GLY A 170 -13.77 -30.36 20.60
C GLY A 170 -13.07 -29.06 20.19
N LEU A 171 -12.82 -28.85 18.89
CA LEU A 171 -12.11 -27.69 18.35
C LEU A 171 -13.04 -26.80 17.52
N PHE A 172 -12.72 -25.51 17.48
CA PHE A 172 -13.33 -24.58 16.52
C PHE A 172 -12.92 -24.93 15.09
N PRO A 173 -13.81 -24.71 14.10
CA PRO A 173 -13.48 -24.86 12.70
C PRO A 173 -12.36 -23.92 12.27
N MET A 174 -11.61 -24.35 11.26
CA MET A 174 -10.53 -23.58 10.66
C MET A 174 -10.87 -23.31 9.19
N LEU A 175 -10.89 -22.02 8.84
CA LEU A 175 -11.06 -21.59 7.47
C LEU A 175 -9.69 -21.51 6.81
N ARG A 176 -9.59 -22.00 5.57
CA ARG A 176 -8.35 -22.00 4.78
C ARG A 176 -8.61 -21.29 3.46
N GLU A 177 -7.82 -20.28 3.16
CA GLU A 177 -7.68 -19.69 1.83
C GLU A 177 -6.38 -20.19 1.21
N ALA A 178 -6.42 -20.60 -0.05
CA ALA A 178 -5.26 -21.06 -0.80
C ALA A 178 -5.15 -20.22 -2.08
N THR A 179 -3.98 -19.62 -2.31
CA THR A 179 -3.81 -18.61 -3.37
C THR A 179 -2.58 -18.97 -4.23
N PRO A 180 -2.72 -19.00 -5.57
CA PRO A 180 -1.59 -19.20 -6.46
C PRO A 180 -0.64 -18.00 -6.38
N VAL A 181 0.62 -18.20 -6.76
CA VAL A 181 1.50 -17.05 -7.02
C VAL A 181 1.29 -16.52 -8.42
N ARG A 182 1.78 -15.32 -8.69
CA ARG A 182 1.70 -14.70 -10.02
C ARG A 182 3.05 -14.76 -10.71
N MET A 183 3.04 -14.93 -12.03
CA MET A 183 4.20 -14.79 -12.90
C MET A 183 3.84 -13.86 -14.06
N ASP A 184 4.67 -12.84 -14.29
CA ASP A 184 4.48 -11.92 -15.40
C ASP A 184 5.11 -12.51 -16.67
N LEU A 185 4.36 -12.54 -17.76
CA LEU A 185 4.86 -12.91 -19.08
C LEU A 185 5.28 -11.67 -19.89
N SER A 186 4.79 -10.50 -19.51
CA SER A 186 5.23 -9.21 -20.04
C SER A 186 5.43 -8.23 -18.89
N HIS A 187 6.33 -7.25 -19.05
CA HIS A 187 6.53 -6.20 -18.06
C HIS A 187 6.08 -4.83 -18.60
N SER A 188 5.72 -3.92 -17.70
CA SER A 188 5.41 -2.52 -18.02
C SER A 188 6.57 -1.56 -17.73
N GLY A 189 7.79 -2.08 -17.48
CA GLY A 189 8.93 -1.27 -17.07
C GLY A 189 8.70 -0.55 -15.72
N TRP A 190 7.96 -1.19 -14.81
CA TRP A 190 7.50 -0.66 -13.52
C TRP A 190 6.46 0.46 -13.59
N SER A 191 5.88 0.72 -14.77
CA SER A 191 4.77 1.69 -14.90
C SER A 191 3.50 1.24 -14.17
N ASP A 192 3.45 -0.01 -13.74
CA ASP A 192 2.41 -0.65 -12.94
C ASP A 192 2.52 -0.41 -11.42
N ILE A 193 3.58 0.26 -10.96
CA ILE A 193 3.65 0.83 -9.60
C ILE A 193 2.48 1.79 -9.43
N PHE A 194 1.72 1.69 -8.32
CA PHE A 194 0.41 2.35 -8.18
C PHE A 194 0.41 3.82 -8.58
N PHE A 195 1.35 4.62 -8.05
CA PHE A 195 1.44 6.04 -8.37
C PHE A 195 2.04 6.32 -9.75
N LEU A 196 2.80 5.41 -10.37
CA LEU A 196 3.24 5.59 -11.76
C LEU A 196 2.09 5.28 -12.72
N GLY A 197 1.33 4.21 -12.46
CA GLY A 197 0.18 3.82 -13.27
C GLY A 197 -0.96 4.83 -13.21
N MET A 198 -1.07 5.58 -12.12
CA MET A 198 -1.97 6.71 -12.01
C MET A 198 -1.50 7.96 -12.80
N ASP A 199 -0.19 8.22 -12.97
CA ASP A 199 0.29 9.33 -13.82
C ASP A 199 0.32 8.97 -15.31
N PHE A 200 0.60 7.70 -15.63
CA PHE A 200 0.72 7.21 -17.01
C PHE A 200 -0.01 5.86 -17.21
N PRO A 201 -1.35 5.86 -17.13
CA PRO A 201 -2.15 4.62 -17.18
C PRO A 201 -2.01 3.89 -18.51
N GLU A 202 -1.77 4.58 -19.62
CA GLU A 202 -1.66 3.97 -20.95
C GLU A 202 -0.41 3.10 -21.08
N GLY A 203 0.65 3.43 -20.35
CA GLY A 203 1.90 2.66 -20.29
C GLY A 203 1.88 1.52 -19.28
N ALA A 204 0.91 1.50 -18.36
CA ALA A 204 0.82 0.54 -17.28
C ALA A 204 0.04 -0.71 -17.73
N ARG A 205 0.71 -1.65 -18.39
CA ARG A 205 0.08 -2.87 -18.95
C ARG A 205 0.92 -4.11 -18.70
N VAL A 206 0.32 -5.12 -18.07
CA VAL A 206 0.99 -6.37 -17.69
C VAL A 206 0.13 -7.56 -18.08
N PHE A 207 0.73 -8.55 -18.70
CA PHE A 207 0.13 -9.85 -18.93
C PHE A 207 0.73 -10.83 -17.93
N ASN A 208 -0.10 -11.38 -17.04
CA ASN A 208 0.37 -12.32 -16.03
C ASN A 208 -0.46 -13.60 -16.00
N VAL A 209 0.09 -14.59 -15.30
CA VAL A 209 -0.53 -15.90 -15.09
C VAL A 209 -0.47 -16.26 -13.62
N SER A 210 -1.55 -16.87 -13.13
CA SER A 210 -1.58 -17.49 -11.80
C SER A 210 -1.03 -18.91 -11.89
N ILE A 211 -0.05 -19.23 -11.07
CA ILE A 211 0.67 -20.50 -11.11
C ILE A 211 0.67 -21.19 -9.74
N ASP A 212 0.44 -22.49 -9.81
CA ASP A 212 0.65 -23.43 -8.72
C ASP A 212 2.05 -24.03 -8.84
N LEU A 213 2.67 -24.36 -7.70
CA LEU A 213 4.04 -24.85 -7.65
C LEU A 213 4.11 -26.24 -7.00
N ALA A 214 5.12 -27.00 -7.40
CA ALA A 214 5.50 -28.26 -6.79
C ALA A 214 7.01 -28.43 -6.85
N VAL A 215 7.58 -28.97 -5.78
CA VAL A 215 8.97 -29.43 -5.76
C VAL A 215 9.03 -30.82 -6.38
N ARG A 216 9.70 -30.91 -7.53
CA ARG A 216 9.85 -32.18 -8.28
C ARG A 216 10.44 -33.27 -7.39
N GLY A 217 9.78 -34.42 -7.33
CA GLY A 217 10.21 -35.59 -6.56
C GLY A 217 9.87 -35.53 -5.06
N VAL A 218 9.30 -34.43 -4.58
CA VAL A 218 8.82 -34.29 -3.19
C VAL A 218 7.29 -34.19 -3.17
N ASP A 219 6.72 -33.34 -4.00
CA ASP A 219 5.28 -33.12 -4.06
C ASP A 219 4.60 -34.06 -5.08
N ALA A 220 3.38 -34.50 -4.75
CA ALA A 220 2.57 -35.34 -5.64
C ALA A 220 2.05 -34.59 -6.89
N GLY A 221 2.01 -33.25 -6.84
CA GLY A 221 1.59 -32.40 -7.94
C GLY A 221 1.57 -30.91 -7.54
N PRO A 222 1.45 -30.00 -8.52
CA PRO A 222 1.37 -28.56 -8.27
C PRO A 222 0.19 -28.20 -7.38
N ARG A 223 0.42 -27.28 -6.45
CA ARG A 223 -0.62 -26.70 -5.58
C ARG A 223 -0.35 -25.22 -5.33
N PRO A 224 -1.37 -24.46 -4.91
CA PRO A 224 -1.19 -23.08 -4.48
C PRO A 224 -0.15 -23.03 -3.34
N PRO A 225 0.94 -22.26 -3.48
CA PRO A 225 2.02 -22.25 -2.49
C PRO A 225 1.73 -21.32 -1.30
N ILE A 226 0.73 -20.43 -1.42
CA ILE A 226 0.32 -19.50 -0.37
C ILE A 226 -0.94 -20.04 0.29
N GLU A 227 -0.92 -20.13 1.62
CA GLU A 227 -2.06 -20.52 2.42
C GLU A 227 -2.23 -19.55 3.60
N ALA A 228 -3.48 -19.17 3.86
CA ALA A 228 -3.87 -18.38 5.00
C ALA A 228 -4.97 -19.10 5.78
N PHE A 229 -4.86 -19.11 7.11
CA PHE A 229 -5.81 -19.79 7.98
C PHE A 229 -6.39 -18.83 9.00
N PHE A 230 -7.70 -18.93 9.23
CA PHE A 230 -8.41 -18.20 10.26
C PHE A 230 -9.13 -19.19 11.17
N ARG A 231 -9.02 -19.01 12.48
CA ARG A 231 -9.86 -19.73 13.45
C ARG A 231 -10.18 -18.89 14.67
N VAL A 232 -11.26 -19.25 15.34
CA VAL A 232 -11.59 -18.76 16.68
C VAL A 232 -10.76 -19.52 17.72
N ILE A 233 -10.33 -18.82 18.77
CA ILE A 233 -9.62 -19.39 19.91
C ILE A 233 -10.33 -19.03 21.23
N ASP A 234 -10.09 -19.82 22.27
CA ASP A 234 -10.71 -19.78 23.60
C ASP A 234 -10.09 -18.74 24.55
N ARG A 235 -9.34 -17.77 24.00
CA ARG A 235 -8.66 -16.71 24.76
C ARG A 235 -8.90 -15.38 24.06
N PRO A 236 -9.18 -14.28 24.77
CA PRO A 236 -9.54 -12.98 24.19
C PRO A 236 -8.30 -12.21 23.68
N VAL A 237 -7.56 -12.82 22.76
CA VAL A 237 -6.34 -12.26 22.14
C VAL A 237 -6.43 -12.36 20.63
N LEU A 238 -5.69 -11.50 19.93
CA LEU A 238 -5.39 -11.67 18.51
C LEU A 238 -4.04 -12.37 18.40
N ARG A 239 -4.05 -13.62 17.96
CA ARG A 239 -2.84 -14.40 17.74
C ARG A 239 -2.47 -14.37 16.26
N LEU A 240 -1.26 -13.89 15.97
CA LEU A 240 -0.71 -13.85 14.61
C LEU A 240 0.44 -14.84 14.53
N ALA A 241 0.48 -15.68 13.50
CA ALA A 241 1.58 -16.63 13.30
C ALA A 241 1.97 -16.77 11.83
N SER A 242 3.27 -16.86 11.56
CA SER A 242 3.82 -17.23 10.25
C SER A 242 4.61 -18.52 10.43
N LEU A 243 4.18 -19.58 9.74
CA LEU A 243 4.84 -20.88 9.81
C LEU A 243 6.21 -20.85 9.13
N ASP A 244 6.33 -20.10 8.04
CA ASP A 244 7.55 -19.96 7.25
C ASP A 244 8.63 -19.10 7.92
N LEU A 245 8.23 -18.12 8.75
CA LEU A 245 9.14 -17.32 9.55
C LEU A 245 9.37 -17.89 10.96
N GLU A 246 8.70 -18.98 11.32
CA GLU A 246 8.69 -19.55 12.68
C GLU A 246 8.40 -18.50 13.76
N ALA A 247 7.52 -17.55 13.44
CA ALA A 247 7.23 -16.40 14.28
C ALA A 247 5.76 -16.36 14.70
N ALA A 248 5.50 -16.03 15.96
CA ALA A 248 4.15 -15.83 16.48
C ALA A 248 4.11 -14.71 17.51
N ALA A 249 2.98 -14.00 17.58
CA ALA A 249 2.70 -12.96 18.58
C ALA A 249 1.26 -13.07 19.07
N GLU A 250 1.04 -12.79 20.35
CA GLU A 250 -0.29 -12.63 20.95
C GLU A 250 -0.48 -11.17 21.33
N ILE A 251 -1.46 -10.52 20.70
CA ILE A 251 -1.73 -9.10 20.85
C ILE A 251 -2.97 -8.94 21.73
N THR A 252 -2.86 -8.06 22.74
CA THR A 252 -3.92 -7.74 23.71
C THR A 252 -4.33 -6.28 23.68
N GLU A 253 -3.50 -5.41 23.10
CA GLU A 253 -3.71 -3.96 23.04
C GLU A 253 -3.94 -3.51 21.60
N LEU A 254 -4.92 -2.62 21.37
CA LEU A 254 -5.25 -2.11 20.02
C LEU A 254 -4.04 -1.42 19.37
N GLY A 255 -3.30 -0.61 20.12
CA GLY A 255 -2.15 0.13 19.60
C GLY A 255 -1.04 -0.77 19.03
N GLU A 256 -0.86 -1.97 19.57
CA GLU A 256 0.16 -2.92 19.10
C GLU A 256 -0.14 -3.49 17.71
N VAL A 257 -1.42 -3.50 17.30
CA VAL A 257 -1.83 -3.89 15.93
C VAL A 257 -1.29 -2.90 14.90
N PHE A 258 -1.15 -1.62 15.26
CA PHE A 258 -0.63 -0.56 14.39
C PHE A 258 0.89 -0.37 14.50
N ASP A 259 1.57 -1.09 15.40
CA ASP A 259 3.02 -1.06 15.55
C ASP A 259 3.72 -2.08 14.64
N PHE A 260 3.98 -1.65 13.40
CA PHE A 260 4.66 -2.47 12.39
C PHE A 260 6.16 -2.71 12.65
N ALA A 261 6.77 -1.94 13.55
CA ALA A 261 8.22 -2.04 13.81
C ALA A 261 8.56 -3.05 14.92
N ARG A 262 7.56 -3.53 15.66
CA ARG A 262 7.71 -4.38 16.84
C ARG A 262 8.20 -5.79 16.54
N ASP A 263 7.77 -6.36 15.41
CA ASP A 263 8.00 -7.77 15.06
C ASP A 263 8.02 -7.99 13.53
N TYR A 264 8.29 -9.22 13.11
CA TYR A 264 8.33 -9.61 11.70
C TYR A 264 6.96 -9.96 11.10
N LEU A 265 5.86 -9.75 11.84
CA LEU A 265 4.48 -10.10 11.44
C LEU A 265 3.71 -8.89 10.88
N GLY A 266 4.42 -7.81 10.50
CA GLY A 266 3.81 -6.60 9.95
C GLY A 266 2.86 -6.84 8.77
N LEU A 267 3.08 -7.87 7.95
CA LEU A 267 2.17 -8.23 6.87
C LEU A 267 0.82 -8.79 7.39
N LEU A 268 0.84 -9.57 8.47
CA LEU A 268 -0.39 -10.08 9.10
C LEU A 268 -1.13 -8.94 9.79
N LYS A 269 -0.42 -8.01 10.45
CA LYS A 269 -1.01 -6.79 11.01
C LYS A 269 -1.69 -5.95 9.93
N ALA A 270 -1.01 -5.75 8.79
CA ALA A 270 -1.58 -5.07 7.63
C ALA A 270 -2.86 -5.77 7.14
N ALA A 271 -2.89 -7.11 7.08
CA ALA A 271 -4.06 -7.87 6.66
C ALA A 271 -5.24 -7.71 7.62
N VAL A 272 -4.99 -7.77 8.93
CA VAL A 272 -6.01 -7.55 9.97
C VAL A 272 -6.61 -6.14 9.86
N ILE A 273 -5.77 -5.14 9.63
CA ILE A 273 -6.23 -3.75 9.47
C ILE A 273 -7.01 -3.58 8.16
N ALA A 274 -6.43 -4.02 7.05
CA ALA A 274 -6.98 -3.85 5.72
C ALA A 274 -8.25 -4.68 5.47
N SER A 275 -8.43 -5.82 6.15
CA SER A 275 -9.68 -6.59 6.12
C SER A 275 -10.80 -5.95 6.94
N GLY A 276 -10.47 -4.98 7.79
CA GLY A 276 -11.41 -4.34 8.70
C GLY A 276 -11.71 -5.15 9.96
N VAL A 277 -10.93 -6.20 10.28
CA VAL A 277 -11.03 -6.89 11.57
C VAL A 277 -10.61 -5.94 12.70
N VAL A 278 -9.55 -5.15 12.49
CA VAL A 278 -9.18 -4.00 13.33
C VAL A 278 -9.11 -2.76 12.43
N PRO A 279 -10.22 -2.08 12.18
CA PRO A 279 -10.31 -1.10 11.10
C PRO A 279 -9.40 0.13 11.33
N PRO A 280 -8.88 0.79 10.25
CA PRO A 280 -7.99 1.94 10.36
C PRO A 280 -8.52 3.10 11.21
N GLY A 281 -9.85 3.26 11.29
CA GLY A 281 -10.47 4.30 12.14
C GLY A 281 -10.16 4.15 13.63
N MET A 282 -9.68 2.98 14.08
CA MET A 282 -9.25 2.71 15.46
C MET A 282 -7.77 3.03 15.70
N GLU A 283 -7.03 3.54 14.72
CA GLU A 283 -5.64 3.96 14.94
C GLU A 283 -5.62 5.09 16.00
N GLY A 284 -4.88 4.88 17.10
CA GLY A 284 -4.83 5.80 18.24
C GLY A 284 -5.91 5.57 19.32
N ALA A 285 -6.78 4.57 19.14
CA ALA A 285 -7.69 4.11 20.19
C ALA A 285 -6.91 3.54 21.40
N CYS A 286 -7.41 3.79 22.62
CA CYS A 286 -6.76 3.38 23.87
C CYS A 286 -7.50 2.25 24.61
N GLN A 287 -8.53 1.68 23.99
CA GLN A 287 -9.30 0.57 24.52
C GLN A 287 -8.51 -0.75 24.41
N PRO A 288 -8.75 -1.72 25.30
CA PRO A 288 -8.16 -3.04 25.16
C PRO A 288 -8.73 -3.76 23.93
N LEU A 289 -7.93 -4.64 23.33
CA LEU A 289 -8.36 -5.40 22.15
C LEU A 289 -9.50 -6.38 22.48
N SER A 290 -9.60 -6.82 23.73
CA SER A 290 -10.66 -7.72 24.21
C SER A 290 -12.05 -7.15 23.95
N ASP A 291 -12.26 -5.84 24.09
CA ASP A 291 -13.56 -5.19 23.89
C ASP A 291 -14.02 -5.32 22.43
N LEU A 292 -13.06 -5.26 21.50
CA LEU A 292 -13.31 -5.47 20.08
C LEU A 292 -13.57 -6.95 19.78
N LEU A 293 -12.78 -7.86 20.35
CA LEU A 293 -12.93 -9.30 20.13
C LEU A 293 -14.24 -9.84 20.69
N GLU A 294 -14.67 -9.35 21.86
CA GLU A 294 -15.99 -9.66 22.42
C GLU A 294 -17.10 -9.26 21.46
N ARG A 295 -16.97 -8.09 20.81
CA ARG A 295 -17.94 -7.60 19.85
C ARG A 295 -17.90 -8.40 18.54
N LEU A 296 -16.74 -8.90 18.11
CA LEU A 296 -16.54 -9.65 16.86
C LEU A 296 -16.94 -11.12 16.96
N VAL A 297 -16.45 -11.82 17.98
CA VAL A 297 -16.51 -13.28 18.11
C VAL A 297 -17.39 -13.72 19.27
N GLY A 298 -17.42 -12.94 20.34
CA GLY A 298 -18.14 -13.25 21.58
C GLY A 298 -17.23 -13.23 22.81
N PRO A 299 -17.81 -13.22 24.02
CA PRO A 299 -17.07 -13.04 25.26
C PRO A 299 -16.07 -14.19 25.50
N GLY A 300 -14.87 -13.84 25.96
CA GLY A 300 -13.81 -14.80 26.29
C GLY A 300 -13.09 -15.42 25.08
N HIS A 301 -13.50 -15.10 23.85
CA HIS A 301 -12.93 -15.66 22.63
C HIS A 301 -12.05 -14.65 21.90
N GLY A 302 -11.13 -15.17 21.11
CA GLY A 302 -10.25 -14.39 20.25
C GLY A 302 -10.11 -15.01 18.88
N ILE A 303 -9.13 -14.52 18.13
CA ILE A 303 -8.90 -14.92 16.73
C ILE A 303 -7.44 -15.32 16.59
N GLU A 304 -7.19 -16.41 15.86
CA GLU A 304 -5.87 -16.70 15.33
C GLU A 304 -5.86 -16.60 13.80
N LEU A 305 -4.88 -15.86 13.29
CA LEU A 305 -4.59 -15.74 11.86
C LEU A 305 -3.20 -16.30 11.59
N VAL A 306 -3.11 -17.27 10.69
CA VAL A 306 -1.86 -17.97 10.36
C VAL A 306 -1.54 -17.82 8.88
N SER A 307 -0.29 -17.49 8.56
CA SER A 307 0.24 -17.53 7.20
C SER A 307 1.19 -18.71 6.98
N SER A 308 1.18 -19.26 5.77
CA SER A 308 2.12 -20.28 5.33
C SER A 308 2.48 -20.05 3.86
N VAL A 309 3.77 -19.94 3.57
CA VAL A 309 4.31 -19.92 2.21
C VAL A 309 5.22 -21.13 2.03
N ARG A 310 4.84 -22.05 1.14
CA ARG A 310 5.58 -23.29 0.94
C ARG A 310 6.69 -23.12 -0.11
N GLY A 311 7.94 -23.25 0.34
CA GLY A 311 9.06 -23.58 -0.55
C GLY A 311 9.46 -22.49 -1.54
N ILE A 312 9.14 -21.22 -1.25
CA ILE A 312 9.53 -20.09 -2.09
C ILE A 312 10.47 -19.17 -1.29
N PRO A 313 11.73 -18.97 -1.73
CA PRO A 313 12.63 -18.03 -1.07
C PRO A 313 12.18 -16.58 -1.31
N LYS A 314 12.55 -15.69 -0.38
CA LYS A 314 12.39 -14.24 -0.57
C LYS A 314 13.13 -13.81 -1.85
N GLY A 315 12.53 -12.91 -2.62
CA GLY A 315 13.12 -12.42 -3.87
C GLY A 315 12.85 -13.27 -5.11
N SER A 316 11.95 -14.26 -5.03
CA SER A 316 11.54 -15.11 -6.16
C SER A 316 10.88 -14.39 -7.34
N ARG A 317 10.52 -13.10 -7.18
CA ARG A 317 9.79 -12.27 -8.16
C ARG A 317 8.40 -12.82 -8.53
N LEU A 318 7.83 -13.70 -7.71
CA LEU A 318 6.48 -14.26 -7.87
C LEU A 318 5.39 -13.49 -7.09
N ALA A 319 5.73 -12.28 -6.63
CA ALA A 319 4.91 -11.43 -5.76
C ALA A 319 4.19 -12.16 -4.62
N VAL A 320 4.97 -12.92 -3.85
CA VAL A 320 4.46 -13.71 -2.74
C VAL A 320 3.81 -12.83 -1.67
N SER A 321 4.40 -11.68 -1.35
CA SER A 321 3.92 -10.80 -0.27
C SER A 321 2.52 -10.26 -0.52
N THR A 322 2.27 -9.74 -1.72
CA THR A 322 0.97 -9.14 -2.07
C THR A 322 -0.12 -10.19 -2.19
N ASN A 323 0.18 -11.33 -2.80
CA ASN A 323 -0.76 -12.44 -2.89
C ASN A 323 -1.04 -13.05 -1.50
N LEU A 324 -0.04 -13.13 -0.62
CA LEU A 324 -0.23 -13.54 0.76
C LEU A 324 -1.10 -12.54 1.54
N LEU A 325 -0.84 -11.25 1.39
CA LEU A 325 -1.68 -10.20 1.97
C LEU A 325 -3.12 -10.30 1.48
N ALA A 326 -3.33 -10.46 0.18
CA ALA A 326 -4.66 -10.66 -0.40
C ALA A 326 -5.34 -11.93 0.13
N SER A 327 -4.60 -13.04 0.28
CA SER A 327 -5.09 -14.31 0.86
C SER A 327 -5.54 -14.13 2.31
N LEU A 328 -4.72 -13.46 3.14
CA LEU A 328 -5.03 -13.14 4.54
C LEU A 328 -6.25 -12.20 4.65
N ILE A 329 -6.36 -11.22 3.76
CA ILE A 329 -7.52 -10.33 3.70
C ILE A 329 -8.77 -11.11 3.31
N ALA A 330 -8.70 -11.97 2.29
CA ALA A 330 -9.82 -12.78 1.81
C ALA A 330 -10.33 -13.74 2.90
N VAL A 331 -9.43 -14.44 3.61
CA VAL A 331 -9.83 -15.36 4.69
C VAL A 331 -10.50 -14.60 5.84
N CYS A 332 -10.01 -13.40 6.19
CA CYS A 332 -10.64 -12.55 7.20
C CYS A 332 -12.01 -12.05 6.75
N MET A 333 -12.14 -11.64 5.48
CA MET A 333 -13.41 -11.18 4.90
C MET A 333 -14.46 -12.29 4.91
N ARG A 334 -14.10 -13.52 4.53
CA ARG A 334 -14.98 -14.69 4.59
C ARG A 334 -15.38 -15.01 6.02
N ALA A 335 -14.41 -15.06 6.93
CA ALA A 335 -14.65 -15.33 8.34
C ALA A 335 -15.54 -14.29 9.00
N THR A 336 -15.63 -13.08 8.46
CA THR A 336 -16.46 -11.98 8.99
C THR A 336 -17.69 -11.64 8.14
N ALA A 337 -18.12 -12.57 7.27
CA ALA A 337 -19.31 -12.44 6.41
C ALA A 337 -19.31 -11.18 5.53
N GLN A 338 -18.14 -10.73 5.10
CA GLN A 338 -17.98 -9.65 4.12
C GLN A 338 -18.06 -10.17 2.68
N THR A 339 -17.95 -11.48 2.48
CA THR A 339 -18.19 -12.17 1.21
C THR A 339 -19.56 -12.84 1.21
N ALA A 340 -20.11 -13.10 0.03
CA ALA A 340 -21.38 -13.80 -0.15
C ALA A 340 -21.31 -15.25 0.35
N GLU A 341 -20.19 -15.93 0.06
CA GLU A 341 -19.99 -17.34 0.41
C GLU A 341 -18.79 -17.51 1.35
N LEU A 342 -18.91 -18.45 2.29
CA LEU A 342 -17.82 -18.79 3.22
C LEU A 342 -16.67 -19.50 2.51
N THR A 343 -16.96 -20.30 1.49
CA THR A 343 -15.97 -21.06 0.69
C THR A 343 -16.23 -20.91 -0.80
N GLY A 344 -15.32 -21.41 -1.65
CA GLY A 344 -15.45 -21.32 -3.10
C GLY A 344 -14.83 -20.04 -3.68
N PRO A 345 -14.98 -19.78 -4.99
CA PRO A 345 -14.35 -18.64 -5.65
C PRO A 345 -14.97 -17.30 -5.21
N LEU A 346 -14.15 -16.25 -5.13
CA LEU A 346 -14.65 -14.89 -4.97
C LEU A 346 -15.36 -14.42 -6.26
N SER A 347 -16.40 -13.62 -6.11
CA SER A 347 -17.00 -12.84 -7.20
C SER A 347 -16.06 -11.73 -7.67
N GLU A 348 -16.34 -11.13 -8.83
CA GLU A 348 -15.50 -10.06 -9.36
C GLU A 348 -15.48 -8.82 -8.45
N GLY A 349 -16.62 -8.46 -7.86
CA GLY A 349 -16.69 -7.35 -6.90
C GLY A 349 -15.85 -7.60 -5.66
N GLU A 350 -15.88 -8.82 -5.13
CA GLU A 350 -15.08 -9.21 -3.96
C GLU A 350 -13.59 -9.24 -4.27
N ARG A 351 -13.17 -9.74 -5.45
CA ARG A 351 -11.77 -9.68 -5.89
C ARG A 351 -11.25 -8.26 -5.95
N ARG A 352 -12.02 -7.34 -6.54
CA ARG A 352 -11.66 -5.92 -6.60
C ARG A 352 -11.58 -5.29 -5.22
N LEU A 353 -12.46 -5.67 -4.29
CA LEU A 353 -12.42 -5.20 -2.90
C LEU A 353 -11.18 -5.72 -2.17
N VAL A 354 -10.86 -7.01 -2.29
CA VAL A 354 -9.64 -7.61 -1.73
C VAL A 354 -8.40 -6.92 -2.30
N ALA A 355 -8.34 -6.69 -3.61
CA ALA A 355 -7.22 -5.98 -4.23
C ALA A 355 -7.08 -4.55 -3.67
N ALA A 356 -8.17 -3.78 -3.59
CA ALA A 356 -8.14 -2.43 -3.01
C ALA A 356 -7.61 -2.42 -1.57
N ARG A 357 -8.01 -3.41 -0.76
CA ARG A 357 -7.55 -3.57 0.62
C ARG A 357 -6.09 -4.04 0.69
N ALA A 358 -5.64 -4.90 -0.22
CA ALA A 358 -4.25 -5.29 -0.31
C ALA A 358 -3.35 -4.06 -0.59
N ILE A 359 -3.76 -3.15 -1.49
CA ILE A 359 -3.05 -1.89 -1.73
C ILE A 359 -2.94 -1.06 -0.45
N LEU A 360 -4.04 -0.92 0.30
CA LEU A 360 -4.01 -0.24 1.60
C LEU A 360 -3.04 -0.90 2.57
N GLY A 361 -3.09 -2.24 2.70
CA GLY A 361 -2.22 -2.99 3.59
C GLY A 361 -0.74 -2.85 3.25
N GLU A 362 -0.38 -2.83 1.96
CA GLU A 362 0.99 -2.58 1.52
C GLU A 362 1.48 -1.21 1.98
N TRP A 363 0.68 -0.16 1.76
CA TRP A 363 1.04 1.20 2.15
C TRP A 363 1.15 1.37 3.66
N LEU A 364 0.30 0.71 4.43
CA LEU A 364 0.40 0.69 5.90
C LEU A 364 1.71 0.05 6.35
N GLY A 365 2.12 -1.04 5.69
CA GLY A 365 3.42 -1.69 5.90
C GLY A 365 4.62 -0.94 5.33
N GLY A 366 4.41 0.23 4.70
CA GLY A 366 5.47 1.03 4.08
C GLY A 366 5.96 0.52 2.72
N SER A 367 5.25 -0.43 2.12
CA SER A 367 5.51 -0.96 0.78
C SER A 367 4.65 -0.20 -0.25
N GLY A 368 5.29 0.39 -1.27
CA GLY A 368 4.62 1.05 -2.40
C GLY A 368 4.79 0.24 -3.68
N GLY A 369 4.24 -0.98 -3.71
CA GLY A 369 4.43 -1.96 -4.78
C GLY A 369 3.70 -1.63 -6.09
N GLY A 370 3.56 -2.63 -6.96
CA GLY A 370 2.77 -2.52 -8.19
C GLY A 370 1.47 -3.30 -8.11
N TRP A 371 0.40 -2.78 -8.71
CA TRP A 371 -0.91 -3.45 -8.64
C TRP A 371 -0.91 -4.81 -9.34
N GLN A 372 0.04 -5.10 -10.24
CA GLN A 372 0.14 -6.39 -10.92
C GLN A 372 0.35 -7.55 -9.95
N ASP A 373 0.88 -7.24 -8.77
CA ASP A 373 1.16 -8.20 -7.72
C ASP A 373 -0.11 -8.77 -7.09
N SER A 374 -1.20 -7.99 -7.08
CA SER A 374 -2.54 -8.46 -6.69
C SER A 374 -3.17 -9.42 -7.70
N GLY A 375 -2.51 -9.64 -8.84
CA GLY A 375 -3.00 -10.51 -9.89
C GLY A 375 -3.23 -11.95 -9.44
N GLY A 376 -2.58 -12.49 -8.40
CA GLY A 376 -2.86 -13.86 -7.94
C GLY A 376 -4.29 -14.07 -7.43
N VAL A 377 -5.02 -12.98 -7.12
CA VAL A 377 -6.45 -13.00 -6.75
C VAL A 377 -7.34 -13.39 -7.94
N TRP A 378 -6.92 -13.10 -9.18
CA TRP A 378 -7.62 -13.53 -10.40
C TRP A 378 -7.03 -14.84 -10.93
N PRO A 379 -7.87 -15.81 -11.32
CA PRO A 379 -7.37 -17.10 -11.81
C PRO A 379 -6.79 -17.00 -13.22
N GLY A 380 -5.95 -17.99 -13.57
CA GLY A 380 -5.50 -18.21 -14.94
C GLY A 380 -4.65 -17.09 -15.53
N MET A 381 -4.80 -16.91 -16.85
CA MET A 381 -4.11 -15.87 -17.63
C MET A 381 -4.95 -14.60 -17.62
N LYS A 382 -4.35 -13.45 -17.34
CA LYS A 382 -5.06 -12.17 -17.38
C LYS A 382 -4.18 -11.03 -17.88
N LEU A 383 -4.85 -10.11 -18.55
CA LEU A 383 -4.32 -8.81 -18.90
C LEU A 383 -4.77 -7.81 -17.83
N ILE A 384 -3.81 -7.13 -17.24
CA ILE A 384 -4.05 -6.12 -16.20
C ILE A 384 -3.53 -4.78 -16.71
N GLN A 385 -4.37 -3.74 -16.66
CA GLN A 385 -4.09 -2.46 -17.32
C GLN A 385 -4.53 -1.27 -16.47
N GLY A 386 -3.71 -0.23 -16.48
CA GLY A 386 -4.11 1.09 -15.97
C GLY A 386 -5.29 1.63 -16.77
N GLU A 387 -6.18 2.34 -16.10
CA GLU A 387 -7.31 3.00 -16.72
C GLU A 387 -7.31 4.49 -16.40
N SER A 388 -7.72 5.30 -17.38
CA SER A 388 -7.89 6.74 -17.19
C SER A 388 -9.00 7.00 -16.16
N ALA A 389 -8.81 8.02 -15.32
CA ALA A 389 -9.82 8.48 -14.38
C ALA A 389 -10.99 9.16 -15.14
N SER A 390 -12.21 8.86 -14.71
CA SER A 390 -13.46 9.32 -15.30
C SER A 390 -14.41 9.87 -14.24
N GLU A 391 -15.43 10.63 -14.66
CA GLU A 391 -16.42 11.19 -13.73
C GLU A 391 -17.02 10.11 -12.81
N GLY A 392 -16.97 10.35 -11.51
CA GLY A 392 -17.37 9.41 -10.46
C GLY A 392 -16.22 8.65 -9.80
N ASP A 393 -15.03 8.64 -10.39
CA ASP A 393 -13.82 8.12 -9.75
C ASP A 393 -13.25 9.12 -8.74
N PRO A 394 -12.71 8.66 -7.60
CA PRO A 394 -12.09 9.56 -6.61
C PRO A 394 -10.83 10.26 -7.14
N GLU A 395 -10.23 9.76 -8.22
CA GLU A 395 -9.07 10.35 -8.89
C GLU A 395 -9.44 11.40 -9.96
N TYR A 396 -10.72 11.54 -10.32
CA TYR A 396 -11.13 12.41 -11.42
C TYR A 396 -10.79 13.88 -11.13
N GLY A 397 -10.07 14.53 -12.05
CA GLY A 397 -9.58 15.90 -11.88
C GLY A 397 -8.32 16.03 -10.99
N ILE A 398 -7.90 14.95 -10.33
CA ILE A 398 -6.74 14.92 -9.43
C ILE A 398 -5.55 14.20 -10.07
N SER A 399 -5.82 13.09 -10.78
CA SER A 399 -4.85 12.25 -11.46
C SER A 399 -5.36 11.86 -12.86
N ARG A 400 -4.45 11.41 -13.73
CA ARG A 400 -4.78 10.92 -15.07
C ARG A 400 -5.42 9.54 -15.04
N GLY A 401 -5.00 8.68 -14.12
CA GLY A 401 -5.44 7.30 -14.00
C GLY A 401 -6.06 6.98 -12.65
N ARG A 402 -6.80 5.87 -12.59
CA ARG A 402 -7.40 5.34 -11.36
C ARG A 402 -6.37 4.56 -10.53
N LEU A 403 -6.58 4.47 -9.21
CA LEU A 403 -5.75 3.63 -8.35
C LEU A 403 -5.84 2.14 -8.71
N LEU A 404 -7.05 1.67 -9.01
CA LEU A 404 -7.30 0.27 -9.34
C LEU A 404 -7.23 0.03 -10.85
N PRO A 405 -6.44 -0.94 -11.32
CA PRO A 405 -6.42 -1.31 -12.72
C PRO A 405 -7.68 -2.10 -13.10
N SER A 406 -7.89 -2.32 -14.39
CA SER A 406 -8.80 -3.34 -14.89
C SER A 406 -8.10 -4.69 -15.02
N HIS A 407 -8.88 -5.75 -14.81
CA HIS A 407 -8.44 -7.14 -14.93
C HIS A 407 -9.33 -7.82 -15.98
N ARG A 408 -8.70 -8.34 -17.02
CA ARG A 408 -9.39 -9.11 -18.07
C ARG A 408 -8.84 -10.52 -18.09
N ILE A 409 -9.63 -11.46 -17.60
CA ILE A 409 -9.31 -12.89 -17.68
C ILE A 409 -9.36 -13.30 -19.15
N ILE A 410 -8.31 -13.97 -19.61
CA ILE A 410 -8.21 -14.49 -20.96
C ILE A 410 -8.77 -15.90 -20.99
N SER A 411 -9.84 -16.08 -21.75
CA SER A 411 -10.54 -17.37 -21.83
C SER A 411 -9.76 -18.41 -22.63
N THR A 412 -10.19 -19.67 -22.55
CA THR A 412 -9.66 -20.75 -23.40
C THR A 412 -10.09 -20.62 -24.86
N GLU A 413 -11.10 -19.81 -25.16
CA GLU A 413 -11.52 -19.51 -26.54
C GLU A 413 -10.56 -18.50 -27.19
N GLU A 414 -10.10 -17.50 -26.43
CA GLU A 414 -9.12 -16.51 -26.90
C GLU A 414 -7.71 -17.13 -27.02
N VAL A 415 -7.31 -17.94 -26.03
CA VAL A 415 -6.03 -18.64 -26.04
C VAL A 415 -6.28 -20.12 -25.79
N GLY A 416 -6.25 -20.88 -26.89
CA GLY A 416 -6.50 -22.31 -26.91
C GLY A 416 -5.53 -23.13 -26.04
N VAL A 417 -5.95 -24.34 -25.68
CA VAL A 417 -5.20 -25.26 -24.80
C VAL A 417 -3.81 -25.57 -25.33
N GLU A 418 -3.66 -25.75 -26.65
CA GLU A 418 -2.36 -26.02 -27.28
C GLU A 418 -1.37 -24.86 -27.09
N THR A 419 -1.83 -23.61 -27.26
CA THR A 419 -0.99 -22.43 -27.01
C THR A 419 -0.58 -22.33 -25.54
N ARG A 420 -1.50 -22.61 -24.61
CA ARG A 420 -1.21 -22.62 -23.17
C ARG A 420 -0.19 -23.70 -22.81
N ARG A 421 -0.30 -24.88 -23.41
CA ARG A 421 0.65 -25.97 -23.25
C ARG A 421 2.03 -25.60 -23.77
N ARG A 422 2.12 -25.06 -25.00
CA ARG A 422 3.40 -24.60 -25.57
C ARG A 422 4.07 -23.53 -24.71
N LEU A 423 3.27 -22.60 -24.19
CA LEU A 423 3.76 -21.59 -23.26
C LEU A 423 4.33 -22.25 -22.01
N GLN A 424 3.58 -23.13 -21.35
CA GLN A 424 4.05 -23.87 -20.18
C GLN A 424 5.33 -24.66 -20.45
N ASP A 425 5.39 -25.38 -21.57
CA ASP A 425 6.54 -26.20 -21.97
C ASP A 425 7.78 -25.34 -22.34
N SER A 426 7.59 -24.06 -22.65
CA SER A 426 8.67 -23.12 -22.99
C SER A 426 9.29 -22.39 -21.79
N LEU A 427 8.61 -22.40 -20.64
CA LEU A 427 9.01 -21.64 -19.45
C LEU A 427 9.96 -22.46 -18.58
N ILE A 428 11.05 -21.83 -18.15
CA ILE A 428 12.02 -22.41 -17.20
C ILE A 428 11.95 -21.56 -15.92
N LEU A 429 11.57 -22.19 -14.81
CA LEU A 429 11.42 -21.57 -13.48
C LEU A 429 12.65 -21.83 -12.60
#